data_AF-A0A7S0NST9-F1
#
_entry.id   AF-A0A7S0NST9-F1
#
_cell.length_a   1.000
_cell.length_b   1.000
_cell.length_c   1.000
_cell.angle_alpha   90.00
_cell.angle_beta   90.00
_cell.angle_gamma   90.00
#
_symmetry.space_group_name_H-M   'P 1'
#
loop_
_entity.id
_entity.type
_entity.pdbx_description
1 polymer ?
#
loop_
_entity_poly.entity_id
_entity_poly.type
_entity_poly.pdbx_seq_one_letter_code
_entity_poly.pdbx_strand_id
1 'polypeptide(L)'
;PHLEFMQVWRRPLHRLPVHKDVPRLLKGMLVTDAHGGAVYRDDGTARPANPEAQVAAIRTLILGLAQQLDSADTVRLVEEKFADYFKADTGDVAASLRSFLLESGMPEEALAVQVLKCIHQEMIFPAVTQLRTSIYTIKPYKDVKGEWRVLIEIRDDKIVISHKKWEQAHTDDPLQHFKFRWCAQLSFDRRMRAMTAASTTVLDFNFGGATTEEQKRVVMALLKPWLAPGVLYKRVIDGLAATATAPAPSFSL
;
A
#
# COMPACT_ATOMS: atom_id res chain seq x y z
N PRO A 1 -3.70 -13.64 -11.02
CA PRO A 1 -3.19 -12.70 -10.00
C PRO A 1 -2.30 -13.35 -8.93
N HIS A 2 -2.80 -14.33 -8.18
CA HIS A 2 -2.09 -14.92 -7.02
C HIS A 2 -0.69 -15.46 -7.36
N LEU A 3 -0.55 -16.20 -8.47
CA LEU A 3 0.75 -16.72 -8.93
C LEU A 3 1.77 -15.62 -9.24
N GLU A 4 1.34 -14.48 -9.78
CA GLU A 4 2.22 -13.37 -10.14
C GLU A 4 2.77 -12.66 -8.90
N PHE A 5 1.92 -12.38 -7.90
CA PHE A 5 2.37 -11.83 -6.62
C PHE A 5 3.32 -12.78 -5.89
N MET A 6 3.00 -14.08 -5.91
CA MET A 6 3.86 -15.12 -5.34
C MET A 6 5.24 -15.18 -6.00
N GLN A 7 5.30 -15.07 -7.34
CA GLN A 7 6.57 -15.01 -8.06
C GLN A 7 7.41 -13.81 -7.63
N VAL A 8 6.78 -12.65 -7.40
CA VAL A 8 7.48 -11.46 -6.92
C VAL A 8 8.04 -11.67 -5.51
N TRP A 9 7.21 -12.14 -4.58
CA TRP A 9 7.58 -12.31 -3.16
C TRP A 9 8.67 -13.36 -2.95
N ARG A 10 8.67 -14.45 -3.74
CA ARG A 10 9.69 -15.51 -3.65
C ARG A 10 11.07 -15.12 -4.16
N ARG A 11 11.23 -13.94 -4.77
CA ARG A 11 12.55 -13.50 -5.24
C ARG A 11 13.49 -13.29 -4.06
N PRO A 12 14.80 -13.61 -4.22
CA PRO A 12 15.80 -13.34 -3.19
C PRO A 12 15.85 -11.87 -2.80
N LEU A 13 16.06 -11.56 -1.52
CA LEU A 13 16.05 -10.20 -0.98
C LEU A 13 17.00 -9.26 -1.71
N HIS A 14 18.21 -9.72 -2.06
CA HIS A 14 19.21 -8.92 -2.78
C HIS A 14 18.76 -8.48 -4.19
N ARG A 15 17.73 -9.10 -4.76
CA ARG A 15 17.13 -8.73 -6.06
C ARG A 15 15.93 -7.80 -5.93
N LEU A 16 15.51 -7.48 -4.71
CA LEU A 16 14.35 -6.64 -4.46
C LEU A 16 14.79 -5.22 -4.02
N PRO A 17 14.11 -4.16 -4.48
CA PRO A 17 14.44 -2.79 -4.13
C PRO A 17 13.93 -2.37 -2.75
N VAL A 18 13.80 -3.31 -1.79
CA VAL A 18 13.29 -3.08 -0.43
C VAL A 18 14.02 -1.91 0.24
N HIS A 19 15.35 -1.90 0.16
CA HIS A 19 16.18 -0.85 0.74
C HIS A 19 15.94 0.56 0.17
N LYS A 20 15.44 0.67 -1.07
CA LYS A 20 15.10 1.95 -1.70
C LYS A 20 13.68 2.37 -1.38
N ASP A 21 12.76 1.41 -1.41
CA ASP A 21 11.33 1.69 -1.29
C ASP A 21 10.84 1.79 0.16
N VAL A 22 11.40 1.02 1.09
CA VAL A 22 11.01 1.10 2.52
C VAL A 22 11.17 2.53 3.06
N PRO A 23 12.35 3.20 2.97
CA PRO A 23 12.50 4.57 3.48
C PRO A 23 11.54 5.58 2.84
N ARG A 24 11.22 5.37 1.54
CA ARG A 24 10.27 6.19 0.79
C ARG A 24 8.81 5.98 1.23
N LEU A 25 8.47 4.75 1.59
CA LEU A 25 7.11 4.31 1.93
C LEU A 25 6.81 4.33 3.42
N LEU A 26 7.79 4.66 4.28
CA LEU A 26 7.56 4.96 5.70
C LEU A 26 6.43 5.97 5.88
N LYS A 27 6.41 7.00 5.02
CA LYS A 27 5.31 7.95 4.94
C LYS A 27 4.04 7.24 4.48
N GLY A 28 3.01 7.30 5.30
CA GLY A 28 1.72 6.67 5.05
C GLY A 28 1.68 5.17 5.34
N MET A 29 2.67 4.64 6.07
CA MET A 29 2.67 3.26 6.55
C MET A 29 2.07 3.15 7.96
N LEU A 30 1.32 2.08 8.19
CA LEU A 30 0.78 1.68 9.49
C LEU A 30 0.98 0.18 9.68
N VAL A 31 1.50 -0.22 10.84
CA VAL A 31 1.61 -1.61 11.27
C VAL A 31 0.79 -1.77 12.55
N THR A 32 -0.12 -2.74 12.58
CA THR A 32 -0.92 -3.05 13.76
C THR A 32 -0.68 -4.49 14.23
N ASP A 33 -0.69 -4.68 15.55
CA ASP A 33 -0.68 -6.00 16.18
C ASP A 33 -2.07 -6.66 16.18
N ALA A 34 -2.15 -7.86 16.75
CA ALA A 34 -3.39 -8.66 16.79
C ALA A 34 -4.51 -8.04 17.63
N HIS A 35 -4.16 -7.11 18.53
CA HIS A 35 -5.09 -6.38 19.39
C HIS A 35 -5.46 -5.01 18.79
N GLY A 36 -4.96 -4.67 17.60
CA GLY A 36 -5.17 -3.37 16.95
C GLY A 36 -4.25 -2.27 17.49
N GLY A 37 -3.30 -2.60 18.36
CA GLY A 37 -2.26 -1.69 18.83
C GLY A 37 -1.31 -1.32 17.68
N ALA A 38 -0.86 -0.06 17.66
CA ALA A 38 0.07 0.39 16.62
C ALA A 38 1.50 -0.03 16.97
N VAL A 39 2.08 -0.89 16.15
CA VAL A 39 3.49 -1.31 16.23
C VAL A 39 4.39 -0.26 15.57
N TYR A 40 3.93 0.29 14.46
CA TYR A 40 4.56 1.42 13.76
C TYR A 40 3.47 2.28 13.16
N ARG A 41 3.64 3.60 13.21
CA ARG A 41 2.74 4.57 12.57
C ARG A 41 3.58 5.72 12.04
N ASP A 42 3.35 6.08 10.78
CA ASP A 42 3.86 7.34 10.24
C ASP A 42 3.40 8.53 11.08
N ASP A 43 4.35 9.26 11.65
CA ASP A 43 4.14 10.51 12.38
C ASP A 43 4.32 11.75 11.47
N GLY A 44 4.67 11.54 10.20
CA GLY A 44 4.90 12.57 9.21
C GLY A 44 6.31 13.19 9.24
N THR A 45 7.22 12.70 10.09
CA THR A 45 8.59 13.23 10.25
C THR A 45 9.62 12.52 9.36
N ALA A 46 9.42 11.23 9.09
CA ALA A 46 10.32 10.38 8.30
C ALA A 46 10.27 10.72 6.80
N ARG A 47 11.00 11.77 6.40
CA ARG A 47 11.06 12.29 5.03
C ARG A 47 12.49 12.29 4.50
N PRO A 48 12.72 12.28 3.16
CA PRO A 48 14.08 12.28 2.61
C PRO A 48 14.95 13.47 3.06
N ALA A 49 14.32 14.60 3.37
CA ALA A 49 15.00 15.78 3.90
C ALA A 49 15.41 15.68 5.38
N ASN A 50 15.01 14.61 6.08
CA ASN A 50 15.35 14.34 7.47
C ASN A 50 15.83 12.88 7.64
N PRO A 51 17.10 12.58 7.29
CA PRO A 51 17.66 11.24 7.38
C PRO A 51 17.62 10.64 8.78
N GLU A 52 17.86 11.43 9.83
CA GLU A 52 17.81 10.97 11.23
C GLU A 52 16.43 10.42 11.59
N ALA A 53 15.37 11.16 11.27
CA ALA A 53 14.00 10.69 11.49
C ALA A 53 13.67 9.45 10.65
N GLN A 54 14.19 9.34 9.42
CA GLN A 54 14.04 8.12 8.63
C GLN A 54 14.73 6.92 9.28
N VAL A 55 15.96 7.09 9.75
CA VAL A 55 16.70 6.02 10.44
C VAL A 55 15.96 5.56 11.70
N ALA A 56 15.47 6.50 12.52
CA ALA A 56 14.67 6.18 13.71
C ALA A 56 13.37 5.43 13.36
N ALA A 57 12.69 5.83 12.28
CA ALA A 57 11.49 5.18 11.80
C ALA A 57 11.76 3.77 11.25
N ILE A 58 12.85 3.58 10.50
CA ILE A 58 13.30 2.24 10.04
C ILE A 58 13.58 1.35 11.25
N ARG A 59 14.32 1.86 12.25
CA ARG A 59 14.62 1.11 13.48
C ARG A 59 13.33 0.65 14.16
N THR A 60 12.40 1.58 14.35
CA THR A 60 11.10 1.33 14.99
C THR A 60 10.30 0.27 14.21
N LEU A 61 10.25 0.39 12.87
CA LEU A 61 9.55 -0.57 12.02
C LEU A 61 10.17 -1.98 12.11
N ILE A 62 11.48 -2.10 11.90
CA ILE A 62 12.16 -3.41 11.86
C ILE A 62 12.11 -4.08 13.23
N LEU A 63 12.42 -3.34 14.29
CA LEU A 63 12.40 -3.87 15.66
C LEU A 63 10.98 -4.23 16.08
N GLY A 64 9.98 -3.38 15.78
CA GLY A 64 8.59 -3.66 16.07
C GLY A 64 8.07 -4.90 15.34
N LEU A 65 8.44 -5.09 14.06
CA LEU A 65 8.12 -6.33 13.35
C LEU A 65 8.81 -7.55 13.97
N ALA A 66 10.11 -7.46 14.27
CA ALA A 66 10.85 -8.57 14.88
C ALA A 66 10.27 -8.97 16.25
N GLN A 67 9.90 -8.00 17.09
CA GLN A 67 9.29 -8.25 18.40
C GLN A 67 7.92 -8.95 18.29
N GLN A 68 7.18 -8.70 17.21
CA GLN A 68 5.84 -9.26 16.99
C GLN A 68 5.85 -10.60 16.26
N LEU A 69 6.91 -10.89 15.50
CA LEU A 69 6.92 -11.98 14.53
C LEU A 69 8.06 -12.99 14.78
N ASP A 70 9.23 -12.54 15.23
CA ASP A 70 10.46 -13.33 15.23
C ASP A 70 10.85 -13.80 16.64
N SER A 71 11.98 -14.53 16.72
CA SER A 71 12.55 -14.99 17.98
C SER A 71 13.29 -13.88 18.72
N ALA A 72 13.53 -14.08 20.01
CA ALA A 72 14.33 -13.17 20.82
C ALA A 72 15.76 -12.96 20.27
N ASP A 73 16.34 -13.97 19.61
CA ASP A 73 17.66 -13.86 18.98
C ASP A 73 17.64 -12.89 17.80
N THR A 74 16.60 -12.92 16.96
CA THR A 74 16.43 -11.96 15.87
C THR A 74 16.23 -10.55 16.40
N VAL A 75 15.44 -10.38 17.46
CA VAL A 75 15.26 -9.08 18.13
C VAL A 75 16.59 -8.53 18.63
N ARG A 76 17.36 -9.34 19.36
CA ARG A 76 18.69 -8.97 19.85
C ARG A 76 19.65 -8.63 18.71
N LEU A 77 19.66 -9.41 17.64
CA LEU A 77 20.47 -9.13 16.46
C LEU A 77 20.16 -7.74 15.89
N VAL A 78 18.87 -7.39 15.75
CA VAL A 78 18.47 -6.05 15.32
C VAL A 78 19.03 -5.00 16.27
N GLU A 79 18.82 -5.15 17.58
CA GLU A 79 19.25 -4.16 18.56
C GLU A 79 20.76 -3.96 18.58
N GLU A 80 21.53 -5.05 18.55
CA GLU A 80 22.99 -5.05 18.61
C GLU A 80 23.62 -4.52 17.32
N LYS A 81 23.09 -4.92 16.14
CA LYS A 81 23.71 -4.62 14.85
C LYS A 81 23.23 -3.34 14.19
N PHE A 82 22.04 -2.82 14.53
CA PHE A 82 21.48 -1.68 13.80
C PHE A 82 22.41 -0.46 13.75
N ALA A 83 23.05 -0.12 14.89
CA ALA A 83 23.94 1.03 14.98
C ALA A 83 25.22 0.89 14.14
N ASP A 84 25.66 -0.35 13.85
CA ASP A 84 26.86 -0.61 13.03
C ASP A 84 26.65 -0.17 11.58
N TYR A 85 25.41 -0.23 11.09
CA TYR A 85 25.05 0.06 9.69
C TYR A 85 24.47 1.47 9.50
N PHE A 86 23.83 2.03 10.54
CA PHE A 86 23.20 3.35 10.50
C PHE A 86 23.97 4.34 11.36
N LYS A 87 25.08 4.85 10.82
CA LYS A 87 25.91 5.85 11.50
C LYS A 87 25.25 7.23 11.44
N ALA A 88 25.52 8.08 12.43
CA ALA A 88 24.89 9.40 12.58
C ALA A 88 25.13 10.36 11.39
N ASP A 89 26.18 10.11 10.60
CA ASP A 89 26.57 10.88 9.41
C ASP A 89 26.07 10.26 8.09
N THR A 90 25.26 9.19 8.15
CA THR A 90 24.89 8.47 6.93
C THR A 90 23.85 9.27 6.14
N GLY A 91 24.31 10.02 5.13
CA GLY A 91 23.44 10.71 4.18
C GLY A 91 22.66 9.76 3.26
N ASP A 92 23.09 8.50 3.13
CA ASP A 92 22.45 7.48 2.28
C ASP A 92 21.78 6.37 3.11
N VAL A 93 20.58 6.69 3.60
CA VAL A 93 19.73 5.76 4.37
C VAL A 93 19.43 4.47 3.60
N ALA A 94 19.29 4.55 2.27
CA ALA A 94 18.97 3.39 1.44
C ALA A 94 20.16 2.42 1.34
N ALA A 95 21.38 2.94 1.20
CA ALA A 95 22.59 2.11 1.23
C ALA A 95 22.78 1.43 2.60
N SER A 96 22.61 2.18 3.71
CA SER A 96 22.68 1.60 5.06
C SER A 96 21.65 0.51 5.28
N LEU A 97 20.39 0.72 4.88
CA LEU A 97 19.36 -0.30 4.98
C LEU A 97 19.69 -1.53 4.13
N ARG A 98 20.28 -1.34 2.95
CA ARG A 98 20.72 -2.45 2.10
C ARG A 98 21.78 -3.29 2.80
N SER A 99 22.83 -2.67 3.32
CA SER A 99 23.91 -3.39 4.00
C SER A 99 23.40 -4.04 5.29
N PHE A 100 22.57 -3.36 6.07
CA PHE A 100 21.94 -3.98 7.25
C PHE A 100 21.15 -5.25 6.88
N LEU A 101 20.28 -5.19 5.86
CA LEU A 101 19.46 -6.32 5.45
C LEU A 101 20.25 -7.49 4.85
N LEU A 102 21.42 -7.24 4.25
CA LEU A 102 22.18 -8.27 3.54
C LEU A 102 23.42 -8.77 4.30
N GLU A 103 23.94 -7.99 5.24
CA GLU A 103 25.26 -8.23 5.84
C GLU A 103 25.20 -8.37 7.37
N SER A 104 24.11 -7.98 8.04
CA SER A 104 24.00 -8.04 9.52
C SER A 104 23.97 -9.46 10.10
N GLY A 105 23.80 -10.47 9.24
CA GLY A 105 23.54 -11.86 9.65
C GLY A 105 22.06 -12.15 9.89
N MET A 106 21.15 -11.21 9.59
CA MET A 106 19.71 -11.45 9.68
C MET A 106 19.28 -12.49 8.64
N PRO A 107 18.62 -13.59 9.04
CA PRO A 107 18.13 -14.60 8.10
C PRO A 107 17.11 -13.99 7.13
N GLU A 108 17.18 -14.34 5.83
CA GLU A 108 16.19 -13.84 4.87
C GLU A 108 14.78 -14.33 5.22
N GLU A 109 14.68 -15.52 5.79
CA GLU A 109 13.51 -16.21 6.28
C GLU A 109 12.95 -15.66 7.60
N ALA A 110 13.64 -14.70 8.25
CA ALA A 110 13.05 -13.96 9.35
C ALA A 110 11.75 -13.29 8.89
N LEU A 111 10.69 -13.38 9.70
CA LEU A 111 9.36 -12.94 9.33
C LEU A 111 9.31 -11.42 9.14
N ALA A 112 10.05 -10.65 9.94
CA ALA A 112 10.23 -9.22 9.69
C ALA A 112 10.77 -8.96 8.28
N VAL A 113 11.79 -9.71 7.83
CA VAL A 113 12.34 -9.58 6.47
C VAL A 113 11.30 -9.99 5.42
N GLN A 114 10.57 -11.08 5.64
CA GLN A 114 9.51 -11.52 4.72
C GLN A 114 8.40 -10.48 4.56
N VAL A 115 8.04 -9.76 5.64
CA VAL A 115 7.12 -8.61 5.58
C VAL A 115 7.74 -7.46 4.77
N LEU A 116 9.00 -7.09 5.04
CA LEU A 116 9.70 -6.02 4.30
C LEU A 116 9.80 -6.33 2.80
N LYS A 117 9.94 -7.60 2.41
CA LYS A 117 9.91 -8.06 1.01
C LYS A 117 8.58 -7.77 0.31
N CYS A 118 7.51 -7.40 1.02
CA CYS A 118 6.28 -6.94 0.40
C CYS A 118 6.24 -5.41 0.21
N ILE A 119 7.12 -4.66 0.85
CA ILE A 119 7.10 -3.19 0.88
C ILE A 119 7.96 -2.62 -0.25
N HIS A 120 7.54 -2.80 -1.50
CA HIS A 120 8.20 -2.19 -2.65
C HIS A 120 7.30 -2.11 -3.89
N GLN A 121 7.71 -1.31 -4.89
CA GLN A 121 6.92 -1.05 -6.10
C GLN A 121 6.70 -2.27 -6.98
N GLU A 122 7.70 -3.14 -7.09
CA GLU A 122 7.51 -4.36 -7.88
C GLU A 122 6.49 -5.32 -7.26
N MET A 123 6.24 -5.25 -5.94
CA MET A 123 5.24 -6.10 -5.28
C MET A 123 3.84 -5.83 -5.82
N ILE A 124 3.53 -4.58 -6.15
CA ILE A 124 2.21 -4.18 -6.66
C ILE A 124 2.12 -4.23 -8.19
N PHE A 125 3.20 -4.61 -8.89
CA PHE A 125 3.23 -4.66 -10.34
C PHE A 125 2.13 -5.55 -10.96
N PRO A 126 1.80 -6.73 -10.41
CA PRO A 126 0.69 -7.55 -10.93
C PRO A 126 -0.66 -6.81 -10.93
N ALA A 127 -0.97 -6.06 -9.86
CA ALA A 127 -2.18 -5.22 -9.79
C ALA A 127 -2.15 -4.11 -10.84
N VAL A 128 -1.01 -3.42 -10.95
CA VAL A 128 -0.84 -2.32 -11.92
C VAL A 128 -1.04 -2.83 -13.35
N THR A 129 -0.47 -3.96 -13.71
CA THR A 129 -0.63 -4.57 -15.05
C THR A 129 -2.10 -4.90 -15.35
N GLN A 130 -2.80 -5.51 -14.39
CA GLN A 130 -4.22 -5.86 -14.56
C GLN A 130 -5.12 -4.62 -14.73
N LEU A 131 -4.91 -3.59 -13.91
CA LEU A 131 -5.65 -2.33 -14.04
C LEU A 131 -5.29 -1.59 -15.34
N ARG A 132 -4.03 -1.64 -15.78
CA ARG A 132 -3.63 -1.02 -17.05
C ARG A 132 -4.29 -1.68 -18.25
N THR A 133 -4.30 -3.01 -18.29
CA THR A 133 -4.93 -3.75 -19.40
C THR A 133 -6.43 -3.49 -19.49
N SER A 134 -7.11 -3.32 -18.36
CA SER A 134 -8.57 -3.19 -18.29
C SER A 134 -9.09 -1.75 -18.37
N ILE A 135 -8.40 -0.79 -17.76
CA ILE A 135 -8.87 0.59 -17.63
C ILE A 135 -8.02 1.52 -18.49
N TYR A 136 -6.69 1.46 -18.38
CA TYR A 136 -5.78 2.47 -18.97
C TYR A 136 -5.87 2.53 -20.50
N THR A 137 -6.09 1.38 -21.15
CA THR A 137 -6.25 1.26 -22.61
C THR A 137 -7.43 2.06 -23.16
N ILE A 138 -8.45 2.32 -22.34
CA ILE A 138 -9.67 3.05 -22.73
C ILE A 138 -9.70 4.44 -22.06
N LYS A 139 -9.29 4.53 -20.80
CA LYS A 139 -9.21 5.76 -20.01
C LYS A 139 -7.85 5.87 -19.31
N PRO A 140 -6.88 6.55 -19.94
CA PRO A 140 -5.57 6.77 -19.35
C PRO A 140 -5.62 7.49 -18.01
N TYR A 141 -4.82 7.02 -17.06
CA TYR A 141 -4.69 7.58 -15.71
C TYR A 141 -3.23 7.65 -15.26
N LYS A 142 -2.94 8.49 -14.27
CA LYS A 142 -1.61 8.68 -13.68
C LYS A 142 -1.67 8.59 -12.16
N ASP A 143 -0.55 8.19 -11.57
CA ASP A 143 -0.36 8.11 -10.12
C ASP A 143 -0.55 9.48 -9.46
N VAL A 144 -1.23 9.50 -8.32
CA VAL A 144 -1.29 10.70 -7.48
C VAL A 144 -0.15 10.68 -6.47
N LYS A 145 0.79 11.60 -6.65
CA LYS A 145 2.00 11.71 -5.81
C LYS A 145 1.63 11.79 -4.33
N GLY A 146 2.30 10.96 -3.52
CA GLY A 146 2.18 11.00 -2.07
C GLY A 146 0.91 10.35 -1.51
N GLU A 147 0.10 9.69 -2.33
CA GLU A 147 -1.13 8.99 -1.93
C GLU A 147 -0.97 7.48 -1.74
N TRP A 148 0.25 6.96 -1.89
CA TRP A 148 0.52 5.55 -1.59
C TRP A 148 0.54 5.34 -0.08
N ARG A 149 -0.30 4.42 0.41
CA ARG A 149 -0.34 3.94 1.79
C ARG A 149 -0.06 2.45 1.86
N VAL A 150 0.65 2.03 2.90
CA VAL A 150 0.91 0.61 3.19
C VAL A 150 0.34 0.30 4.56
N LEU A 151 -0.50 -0.72 4.64
CA LEU A 151 -1.06 -1.21 5.90
C LEU A 151 -0.64 -2.65 6.10
N ILE A 152 -0.04 -2.93 7.25
CA ILE A 152 0.36 -4.28 7.67
C ILE A 152 -0.43 -4.62 8.93
N GLU A 153 -1.25 -5.66 8.85
CA GLU A 153 -2.05 -6.14 9.97
C GLU A 153 -1.54 -7.51 10.38
N ILE A 154 -0.92 -7.57 11.55
CA ILE A 154 -0.52 -8.83 12.19
C ILE A 154 -1.73 -9.30 12.99
N ARG A 155 -2.30 -10.45 12.63
CA ARG A 155 -3.43 -11.05 13.34
C ARG A 155 -2.99 -12.35 14.00
N ASP A 156 -3.85 -12.96 14.81
CA ASP A 156 -3.52 -14.23 15.47
C ASP A 156 -3.26 -15.36 14.47
N ASP A 157 -4.03 -15.41 13.38
CA ASP A 157 -4.02 -16.50 12.39
C ASP A 157 -3.24 -16.19 11.11
N LYS A 158 -3.02 -14.91 10.80
CA LYS A 158 -2.50 -14.46 9.51
C LYS A 158 -1.82 -13.11 9.55
N ILE A 159 -1.10 -12.79 8.48
CA ILE A 159 -0.56 -11.45 8.23
C ILE A 159 -1.18 -10.91 6.95
N VAL A 160 -1.71 -9.70 6.99
CA VAL A 160 -2.32 -9.03 5.83
C VAL A 160 -1.52 -7.79 5.49
N ILE A 161 -1.08 -7.69 4.24
CA ILE A 161 -0.31 -6.55 3.73
C ILE A 161 -1.12 -5.92 2.59
N SER A 162 -1.47 -4.65 2.76
CA SER A 162 -2.32 -3.90 1.84
C SER A 162 -1.60 -2.66 1.32
N HIS A 163 -1.47 -2.56 -0.01
CA HIS A 163 -0.99 -1.36 -0.69
C HIS A 163 -2.19 -0.63 -1.27
N LYS A 164 -2.42 0.61 -0.82
CA LYS A 164 -3.51 1.46 -1.30
C LYS A 164 -2.94 2.64 -2.06
N LYS A 165 -3.48 2.91 -3.24
CA LYS A 165 -3.02 4.00 -4.11
C LYS A 165 -4.19 4.73 -4.74
N TRP A 166 -4.03 6.04 -4.91
CA TRP A 166 -4.92 6.84 -5.73
C TRP A 166 -4.32 7.05 -7.11
N GLU A 167 -5.15 6.91 -8.13
CA GLU A 167 -4.89 7.22 -9.52
C GLU A 167 -5.88 8.28 -9.98
N GLN A 168 -5.48 9.15 -10.91
CA GLN A 168 -6.34 10.18 -11.50
C GLN A 168 -6.25 10.19 -13.01
N ALA A 169 -7.24 10.77 -13.69
CA ALA A 169 -7.21 10.98 -15.13
C ALA A 169 -5.87 11.60 -15.56
N HIS A 170 -5.34 11.11 -16.68
CA HIS A 170 -4.09 11.64 -17.22
C HIS A 170 -4.29 13.05 -17.77
N THR A 171 -5.43 13.27 -18.42
CA THR A 171 -5.86 14.56 -18.97
C THR A 171 -6.16 15.56 -17.86
N ASP A 172 -5.89 16.84 -18.15
CA ASP A 172 -6.25 17.96 -17.29
C ASP A 172 -7.61 18.58 -17.70
N ASP A 173 -8.30 18.00 -18.70
CA ASP A 173 -9.66 18.39 -19.10
C ASP A 173 -10.67 18.12 -17.97
N PRO A 174 -11.30 19.16 -17.39
CA PRO A 174 -12.29 19.00 -16.32
C PRO A 174 -13.50 18.15 -16.70
N LEU A 175 -13.87 18.13 -17.98
CA LEU A 175 -14.99 17.35 -18.52
C LEU A 175 -14.73 15.84 -18.51
N GLN A 176 -13.47 15.44 -18.39
CA GLN A 176 -13.01 14.05 -18.41
C GLN A 176 -12.34 13.62 -17.10
N HIS A 177 -12.35 14.48 -16.08
CA HIS A 177 -11.66 14.23 -14.83
C HIS A 177 -12.31 13.09 -14.02
N PHE A 178 -11.52 12.11 -13.63
CA PHE A 178 -11.89 11.09 -12.66
C PHE A 178 -10.70 10.71 -11.79
N LYS A 179 -10.97 10.16 -10.61
CA LYS A 179 -9.96 9.67 -9.69
C LYS A 179 -10.46 8.39 -9.04
N PHE A 180 -9.62 7.38 -8.86
CA PHE A 180 -10.01 6.14 -8.19
C PHE A 180 -8.91 5.63 -7.27
N ARG A 181 -9.32 5.02 -6.16
CA ARG A 181 -8.44 4.40 -5.17
C ARG A 181 -8.54 2.91 -5.32
N TRP A 182 -7.40 2.24 -5.41
CA TRP A 182 -7.33 0.78 -5.48
C TRP A 182 -6.45 0.22 -4.38
N CYS A 183 -6.58 -1.09 -4.14
CA CYS A 183 -5.88 -1.84 -3.13
C CYS A 183 -5.37 -3.16 -3.69
N ALA A 184 -4.06 -3.40 -3.61
CA ALA A 184 -3.50 -4.74 -3.68
C ALA A 184 -3.39 -5.28 -2.25
N GLN A 185 -4.11 -6.35 -1.94
CA GLN A 185 -4.08 -6.99 -0.63
C GLN A 185 -3.48 -8.39 -0.76
N LEU A 186 -2.46 -8.65 0.04
CA LEU A 186 -1.76 -9.93 0.17
C LEU A 186 -2.07 -10.49 1.56
N SER A 187 -2.44 -11.76 1.64
CA SER A 187 -2.70 -12.46 2.90
C SER A 187 -1.81 -13.68 2.98
N PHE A 188 -1.17 -13.86 4.12
CA PHE A 188 -0.24 -14.94 4.41
C PHE A 188 -0.69 -15.67 5.67
N ASP A 189 -0.35 -16.95 5.80
CA ASP A 189 -0.45 -17.59 7.12
C ASP A 189 0.44 -16.87 8.15
N ARG A 190 0.19 -17.10 9.45
CA ARG A 190 0.88 -16.39 10.53
C ARG A 190 2.42 -16.50 10.49
N ARG A 191 2.95 -17.58 9.90
CA ARG A 191 4.38 -17.88 9.78
C ARG A 191 4.94 -17.51 8.40
N MET A 192 4.16 -16.79 7.58
CA MET A 192 4.48 -16.43 6.20
C MET A 192 5.08 -17.58 5.37
N ARG A 193 4.61 -18.82 5.57
CA ARG A 193 5.09 -19.97 4.76
C ARG A 193 4.44 -19.97 3.38
N ALA A 194 3.20 -19.49 3.31
CA ALA A 194 2.41 -19.39 2.11
C ALA A 194 1.59 -18.09 2.09
N MET A 195 1.48 -17.50 0.91
CA MET A 195 0.44 -16.51 0.62
C MET A 195 -0.88 -17.27 0.40
N THR A 196 -1.83 -17.10 1.31
CA THR A 196 -3.13 -17.75 1.27
C THR A 196 -4.11 -17.06 0.33
N ALA A 197 -3.96 -15.74 0.11
CA ALA A 197 -4.76 -14.99 -0.84
C ALA A 197 -4.02 -13.75 -1.37
N ALA A 198 -4.37 -13.34 -2.58
CA ALA A 198 -3.97 -12.05 -3.15
C ALA A 198 -5.09 -11.50 -4.02
N SER A 199 -5.39 -10.21 -3.89
CA SER A 199 -6.49 -9.57 -4.60
C SER A 199 -6.16 -8.14 -5.00
N THR A 200 -6.83 -7.65 -6.05
CA THR A 200 -6.80 -6.25 -6.47
C THR A 200 -8.22 -5.74 -6.54
N THR A 201 -8.52 -4.66 -5.82
CA THR A 201 -9.88 -4.09 -5.76
C THR A 201 -9.86 -2.57 -5.83
N VAL A 202 -10.89 -1.96 -6.40
CA VAL A 202 -11.14 -0.52 -6.35
C VAL A 202 -11.99 -0.23 -5.11
N LEU A 203 -11.41 0.56 -4.20
CA LEU A 203 -11.96 0.93 -2.90
C LEU A 203 -12.80 2.21 -2.93
N ASP A 204 -12.55 3.07 -3.90
CA ASP A 204 -13.26 4.35 -4.03
C ASP A 204 -13.03 4.92 -5.44
N PHE A 205 -13.91 5.81 -5.88
CA PHE A 205 -13.71 6.61 -7.09
C PHE A 205 -14.56 7.87 -7.06
N ASN A 206 -14.10 8.95 -7.68
CA ASN A 206 -14.78 10.25 -7.74
C ASN A 206 -14.64 10.87 -9.14
N PHE A 207 -15.56 11.77 -9.46
CA PHE A 207 -15.57 12.56 -10.69
C PHE A 207 -15.37 14.05 -10.36
N GLY A 208 -14.84 14.81 -11.32
CA GLY A 208 -14.85 16.27 -11.22
C GLY A 208 -16.27 16.82 -11.33
N GLY A 209 -16.49 18.03 -10.79
CA GLY A 209 -17.80 18.68 -10.84
C GLY A 209 -18.31 18.95 -12.26
N ALA A 210 -17.38 19.14 -13.20
CA ALA A 210 -17.68 19.39 -14.61
C ALA A 210 -17.70 18.12 -15.48
N THR A 211 -17.42 16.94 -14.92
CA THR A 211 -17.31 15.70 -15.71
C THR A 211 -18.65 15.33 -16.33
N THR A 212 -18.67 15.03 -17.63
CA THR A 212 -19.93 14.77 -18.33
C THR A 212 -20.53 13.41 -17.95
N GLU A 213 -21.85 13.29 -18.03
CA GLU A 213 -22.56 12.04 -17.71
C GLU A 213 -22.14 10.86 -18.59
N GLU A 214 -21.80 11.13 -19.85
CA GLU A 214 -21.25 10.11 -20.76
C GLU A 214 -19.92 9.57 -20.23
N GLN A 215 -19.00 10.46 -19.82
CA GLN A 215 -17.71 10.06 -19.27
C GLN A 215 -17.87 9.29 -17.96
N LYS A 216 -18.80 9.72 -17.09
CA LYS A 216 -19.12 9.00 -15.85
C LYS A 216 -19.56 7.57 -16.15
N ARG A 217 -20.48 7.37 -17.09
CA ARG A 217 -20.96 6.03 -17.48
C ARG A 217 -19.83 5.14 -18.00
N VAL A 218 -18.97 5.67 -18.86
CA VAL A 218 -17.82 4.92 -19.41
C VAL A 218 -16.88 4.49 -18.28
N VAL A 219 -16.45 5.43 -17.43
CA VAL A 219 -15.53 5.11 -16.32
C VAL A 219 -16.17 4.13 -15.33
N MET A 220 -17.45 4.31 -14.98
CA MET A 220 -18.15 3.37 -14.09
C MET A 220 -18.21 1.97 -14.67
N ALA A 221 -18.48 1.82 -15.97
CA ALA A 221 -18.48 0.52 -16.64
C ALA A 221 -17.09 -0.15 -16.56
N LEU A 222 -16.01 0.62 -16.73
CA LEU A 222 -14.63 0.12 -16.62
C LEU A 222 -14.25 -0.28 -15.19
N LEU A 223 -14.68 0.49 -14.19
CA LEU A 223 -14.35 0.22 -12.78
C LEU A 223 -15.20 -0.88 -12.17
N LYS A 224 -16.43 -1.11 -12.66
CA LYS A 224 -17.41 -2.05 -12.10
C LYS A 224 -16.85 -3.44 -11.77
N PRO A 225 -16.05 -4.11 -12.64
CA PRO A 225 -15.49 -5.43 -12.33
C PRO A 225 -14.52 -5.44 -11.15
N TRP A 226 -13.99 -4.28 -10.77
CA TRP A 226 -12.97 -4.12 -9.74
C TRP A 226 -13.53 -3.63 -8.41
N LEU A 227 -14.76 -3.12 -8.38
CA LEU A 227 -15.31 -2.48 -7.19
C LEU A 227 -15.40 -3.46 -6.03
N ALA A 228 -14.82 -3.09 -4.88
CA ALA A 228 -15.03 -3.82 -3.65
C ALA A 228 -16.54 -3.79 -3.28
N PRO A 229 -17.10 -4.87 -2.69
CA PRO A 229 -18.53 -4.96 -2.42
C PRO A 229 -19.12 -3.73 -1.70
N GLY A 230 -18.40 -3.18 -0.72
CA GLY A 230 -18.84 -2.00 0.06
C GLY A 230 -18.95 -0.70 -0.75
N VAL A 231 -18.27 -0.58 -1.90
CA VAL A 231 -18.30 0.63 -2.73
C VAL A 231 -19.62 0.76 -3.47
N LEU A 232 -20.19 -0.37 -3.90
CA LEU A 232 -21.49 -0.43 -4.55
C LEU A 232 -22.59 0.08 -3.60
N TYR A 233 -22.57 -0.36 -2.34
CA TYR A 233 -23.54 0.06 -1.33
C TYR A 233 -23.46 1.54 -1.01
N LYS A 234 -22.26 2.08 -0.79
CA LYS A 234 -22.07 3.51 -0.50
C LYS A 234 -22.68 4.39 -1.60
N ARG A 235 -22.48 4.03 -2.87
CA ARG A 235 -23.02 4.79 -4.01
C ARG A 235 -24.53 4.67 -4.17
N VAL A 236 -25.11 3.49 -3.88
CA VAL A 236 -26.58 3.33 -3.86
C VAL A 236 -27.18 4.23 -2.77
N ILE A 237 -26.59 4.25 -1.58
CA ILE A 237 -27.06 5.09 -0.46
C ILE A 237 -26.89 6.59 -0.78
N ASP A 238 -25.73 7.00 -1.29
CA ASP A 238 -25.48 8.39 -1.70
C ASP A 238 -26.46 8.84 -2.81
N GLY A 239 -26.79 7.96 -3.76
CA GLY A 239 -27.77 8.20 -4.82
C GLY A 239 -29.21 8.29 -4.31
N LEU A 240 -29.59 7.47 -3.34
CA LEU A 240 -30.89 7.54 -2.65
C LEU A 240 -31.01 8.80 -1.79
N ALA A 241 -29.94 9.22 -1.12
CA ALA A 241 -29.90 10.46 -0.35
C ALA A 241 -30.02 11.70 -1.25
N ALA A 242 -29.34 11.72 -2.39
CA ALA A 242 -29.41 12.82 -3.36
C ALA A 242 -30.80 12.95 -4.03
N THR A 243 -31.50 11.84 -4.23
CA THR A 243 -32.87 11.83 -4.77
C THR A 243 -33.92 12.22 -3.72
N ALA A 244 -33.68 11.93 -2.44
CA ALA A 244 -34.53 12.38 -1.33
C ALA A 244 -34.43 13.89 -1.05
N THR A 245 -33.36 14.55 -1.48
CA THR A 245 -33.16 16.01 -1.37
C THR A 245 -33.62 16.81 -2.60
N ALA A 246 -34.15 16.17 -3.64
CA ALA A 246 -34.69 16.88 -4.80
C ALA A 246 -36.03 17.54 -4.44
N PRO A 247 -36.22 18.85 -4.68
CA PRO A 247 -37.49 19.52 -4.40
C PRO A 247 -38.61 18.94 -5.26
N ALA A 248 -39.78 18.72 -4.66
CA ALA A 248 -40.96 18.22 -5.35
C ALA A 248 -41.30 19.11 -6.55
N PRO A 249 -41.72 18.54 -7.70
CA PRO A 249 -42.10 19.33 -8.86
C PRO A 249 -43.29 20.23 -8.49
N SER A 250 -43.10 21.55 -8.60
CA SER A 250 -44.17 22.52 -8.47
C SER A 250 -45.11 22.35 -9.67
N PHE A 251 -46.24 21.69 -9.46
CA PHE A 251 -47.34 21.72 -10.40
C PHE A 251 -48.06 23.06 -10.24
N SER A 252 -47.87 23.97 -11.20
CA SER A 252 -48.71 25.15 -11.37
C SER A 252 -49.91 24.75 -12.22
N LEU A 253 -51.11 24.82 -11.64
CA LEU A 253 -52.40 24.79 -12.35
C LEU A 253 -52.69 26.15 -12.98
#